data_AF-A0A7W1K1V4-F1
#
_entry.id   AF-A0A7W1K1V4-F1
#
_cell.length_a   1.000
_cell.length_b   1.000
_cell.length_c   1.000
_cell.angle_alpha   90.00
_cell.angle_beta   90.00
_cell.angle_gamma   90.00
#
_symmetry.space_group_name_H-M   'P 1'
#
loop_
_entity.id
_entity.type
_entity.pdbx_description
1 polymer ?
#
loop_
_entity_poly.entity_id
_entity_poly.type
_entity_poly.pdbx_seq_one_letter_code
_entity_poly.pdbx_strand_id
1 'polypeptide(L)'
;MRNAHLAAVVTWIYAAGFGLATIPVAVYLRQRGKLPTFFGAFEMYGGPWSARVMDATFVVLLMAFLVVCAAAGWVGWLLWGGSRLGAILGLALLPVEAVFWIGFALPIPWLLGLARVVLIALAWRSLR
;
A
#
# COMPACT_ATOMS: atom_id res chain seq x y z
N MET A 1 -2.04 -9.94 21.51
CA MET A 1 -1.17 -8.74 21.37
C MET A 1 -0.01 -8.92 20.40
N ARG A 2 0.92 -9.89 20.56
CA ARG A 2 2.08 -10.06 19.64
C ARG A 2 1.71 -10.05 18.15
N ASN A 3 0.72 -10.83 17.75
CA ASN A 3 0.31 -10.91 16.33
C ASN A 3 -0.30 -9.59 15.82
N ALA A 4 -0.95 -8.81 16.68
CA ALA A 4 -1.49 -7.49 16.32
C ALA A 4 -0.36 -6.47 16.09
N HIS A 5 0.68 -6.50 16.94
CA HIS A 5 1.88 -5.68 16.74
C HIS A 5 2.62 -6.07 15.45
N LEU A 6 2.74 -7.38 15.16
CA LEU A 6 3.32 -7.84 13.90
C LEU A 6 2.48 -7.37 12.70
N ALA A 7 1.15 -7.45 12.78
CA ALA A 7 0.25 -6.96 11.73
C ALA A 7 0.46 -5.45 11.50
N ALA A 8 0.61 -4.67 12.57
CA ALA A 8 0.91 -3.25 12.51
C ALA A 8 2.25 -2.96 11.82
N VAL A 9 3.32 -3.66 12.20
CA VAL A 9 4.65 -3.50 11.59
C VAL A 9 4.63 -3.84 10.11
N VAL A 10 4.02 -4.96 9.73
CA VAL A 10 3.85 -5.34 8.31
C VAL A 10 3.09 -4.25 7.55
N THR A 11 2.04 -3.70 8.15
CA THR A 11 1.23 -2.63 7.55
C THR A 11 2.05 -1.35 7.36
N TRP A 12 2.87 -0.96 8.34
CA TRP A 12 3.73 0.21 8.23
C TRP A 12 4.85 0.05 7.21
N ILE A 13 5.48 -1.12 7.13
CA ILE A 13 6.50 -1.41 6.11
C ILE A 13 5.89 -1.27 4.72
N TYR A 14 4.71 -1.86 4.51
CA TYR A 14 3.95 -1.69 3.27
C TYR A 14 3.63 -0.21 2.99
N ALA A 15 3.00 0.47 3.94
CA ALA A 15 2.54 1.85 3.76
C ALA A 15 3.71 2.83 3.51
N ALA A 16 4.82 2.69 4.23
CA ALA A 16 5.99 3.53 4.05
C ALA A 16 6.73 3.20 2.74
N GLY A 17 7.01 1.92 2.50
CA GLY A 17 7.77 1.47 1.33
C GLY A 17 7.08 1.77 0.02
N PHE A 18 5.76 1.59 -0.04
CA PHE A 18 4.98 1.81 -1.27
C PHE A 18 4.29 3.18 -1.30
N GLY A 19 3.86 3.73 -0.16
CA GLY A 19 3.25 5.05 -0.14
C GLY A 19 4.26 6.15 -0.43
N LEU A 20 5.35 6.24 0.36
CA LEU A 20 6.29 7.36 0.25
C LEU A 20 7.01 7.41 -1.09
N ALA A 21 7.25 6.25 -1.70
CA ALA A 21 7.89 6.15 -3.00
C ALA A 21 7.05 6.71 -4.16
N THR A 22 5.73 6.89 -3.99
CA THR A 22 4.90 7.51 -5.06
C THR A 22 5.25 8.98 -5.27
N ILE A 23 5.71 9.69 -4.24
CA ILE A 23 6.06 11.10 -4.30
C ILE A 23 7.22 11.35 -5.30
N PRO A 24 8.42 10.76 -5.12
CA PRO A 24 9.51 10.96 -6.07
C PRO A 24 9.18 10.41 -7.46
N VAL A 25 8.39 9.33 -7.57
CA VAL A 25 7.97 8.77 -8.86
C VAL A 25 7.05 9.74 -9.62
N ALA A 26 6.08 10.37 -8.93
CA ALA A 26 5.20 11.37 -9.51
C ALA A 26 5.97 12.62 -9.97
N VAL A 27 6.91 13.09 -9.15
CA VAL A 27 7.80 14.22 -9.51
C VAL A 27 8.64 13.87 -10.74
N TYR A 28 9.24 12.68 -10.79
CA TYR A 28 10.05 12.23 -11.92
C TYR A 28 9.23 12.15 -13.21
N LEU A 29 8.04 11.53 -13.16
CA LEU A 29 7.13 11.42 -14.30
C LEU A 29 6.77 12.81 -14.85
N ARG A 30 6.40 13.76 -13.97
CA ARG A 30 6.08 15.14 -14.37
C ARG A 30 7.25 15.87 -15.04
N GLN A 31 8.48 15.61 -14.61
CA GLN A 31 9.67 16.27 -15.13
C GLN A 31 10.20 15.63 -16.42
N ARG A 32 10.01 14.31 -16.59
CA ARG A 32 10.68 13.53 -17.63
C ARG A 32 9.74 12.92 -18.68
N GLY A 33 8.43 12.94 -18.44
CA GLY A 33 7.43 12.34 -19.34
C GLY A 33 7.55 10.81 -19.45
N LYS A 34 8.20 10.17 -18.47
CA LYS A 34 8.34 8.71 -18.37
C LYS A 34 8.56 8.28 -16.93
N LEU A 35 8.25 7.01 -16.62
CA LEU A 35 8.46 6.46 -15.29
C LEU A 35 9.96 6.24 -14.99
N PRO A 36 10.39 6.42 -13.73
CA PRO A 36 11.73 6.02 -13.32
C PRO A 36 11.84 4.50 -13.30
N THR A 37 13.04 3.98 -13.56
CA THR A 37 13.33 2.55 -13.49
C THR A 37 13.99 2.21 -12.16
N PHE A 38 13.61 1.06 -11.59
CA PHE A 38 14.26 0.53 -10.39
C PHE A 38 15.63 -0.05 -10.77
N PHE A 39 16.70 0.71 -10.51
CA PHE A 39 18.08 0.36 -10.88
C PHE A 39 18.25 -0.08 -12.34
N GLY A 40 17.47 0.50 -13.27
CA GLY A 40 17.51 0.14 -14.68
C GLY A 40 16.83 -1.18 -15.07
N ALA A 41 16.23 -1.92 -14.12
CA ALA A 41 15.64 -3.22 -14.39
C ALA A 41 14.20 -3.14 -14.93
N PHE A 42 13.31 -2.41 -14.25
CA PHE A 42 11.89 -2.29 -14.60
C PHE A 42 11.32 -0.93 -14.18
N GLU A 43 10.22 -0.50 -14.81
CA GLU A 43 9.55 0.75 -14.45
C GLU A 43 8.88 0.67 -13.07
N MET A 44 9.16 1.64 -12.21
CA MET A 44 8.52 1.74 -10.89
C MET A 44 7.06 2.14 -11.06
N TYR A 45 6.16 1.42 -10.36
CA TYR A 45 4.71 1.59 -10.46
C TYR A 45 4.14 1.44 -11.87
N GLY A 46 4.87 0.85 -12.83
CA GLY A 46 4.33 0.56 -14.16
C GLY A 46 3.14 -0.40 -14.11
N GLY A 47 2.54 -0.73 -15.25
CA GLY A 47 1.48 -1.74 -15.31
C GLY A 47 0.29 -1.30 -16.16
N PRO A 48 -0.90 -1.87 -15.92
CA PRO A 48 -2.07 -1.61 -16.74
C PRO A 48 -2.42 -0.12 -16.89
N TRP A 49 -2.22 0.69 -15.85
CA TRP A 49 -2.53 2.12 -15.93
C TRP A 49 -1.47 2.92 -16.68
N SER A 50 -0.17 2.60 -16.56
CA SER A 50 0.88 3.39 -17.20
C SER A 50 0.78 3.37 -18.72
N ALA A 51 0.20 2.30 -19.28
CA ALA A 51 -0.03 2.16 -20.73
C ALA A 51 -1.39 2.71 -21.21
N ARG A 52 -2.31 3.10 -20.32
CA ARG A 52 -3.72 3.37 -20.67
C ARG A 52 -4.23 4.75 -20.29
N VAL A 53 -3.53 5.47 -19.41
CA VAL A 53 -3.94 6.81 -18.99
C VAL A 53 -2.84 7.82 -19.27
N MET A 54 -3.22 9.10 -19.36
CA MET A 54 -2.27 10.20 -19.50
C MET A 54 -1.45 10.38 -18.22
N ASP A 55 -0.23 10.93 -18.35
CA ASP A 55 0.68 11.23 -17.23
C ASP A 55 0.01 12.02 -16.10
N ALA A 56 -0.83 13.01 -16.43
CA ALA A 56 -1.55 13.80 -15.43
C ALA A 56 -2.50 12.94 -14.58
N THR A 57 -3.25 12.04 -15.22
CA THR A 57 -4.14 11.08 -14.54
C THR A 57 -3.32 10.08 -13.74
N PHE A 58 -2.18 9.63 -14.28
CA PHE A 58 -1.29 8.70 -13.60
C PHE A 58 -0.72 9.29 -12.31
N VAL A 59 -0.32 10.56 -12.31
CA VAL A 59 0.11 11.30 -11.11
C VAL A 59 -1.01 11.35 -10.08
N VAL A 60 -2.25 11.61 -10.49
CA VAL A 60 -3.40 11.60 -9.57
C VAL A 60 -3.58 10.22 -8.94
N LEU A 61 -3.43 9.14 -9.70
CA LEU A 61 -3.49 7.77 -9.18
C LEU A 61 -2.38 7.48 -8.16
N LEU A 62 -1.15 7.95 -8.41
CA LEU A 62 -0.04 7.84 -7.47
C LEU A 62 -0.33 8.58 -6.15
N MET A 63 -0.90 9.78 -6.22
CA MET A 63 -1.29 10.54 -5.04
C MET A 63 -2.48 9.94 -4.31
N ALA A 64 -3.46 9.39 -5.04
CA ALA A 64 -4.57 8.65 -4.44
C ALA A 64 -4.06 7.41 -3.68
N PHE A 65 -3.09 6.69 -4.25
CA PHE A 65 -2.46 5.56 -3.59
C PHE A 65 -1.68 5.97 -2.34
N LEU A 66 -0.99 7.11 -2.36
CA LEU A 66 -0.36 7.68 -1.17
C LEU A 66 -1.38 7.88 -0.03
N VAL A 67 -2.56 8.41 -0.35
CA VAL A 67 -3.64 8.59 0.64
C VAL A 67 -4.14 7.23 1.18
N VAL A 68 -4.30 6.23 0.32
CA VAL A 68 -4.64 4.87 0.74
C VAL A 68 -3.57 4.27 1.66
N CYS A 69 -2.29 4.45 1.33
CA CYS A 69 -1.19 4.03 2.18
C CYS A 69 -1.15 4.79 3.51
N ALA A 70 -1.47 6.08 3.54
CA ALA A 70 -1.60 6.84 4.79
C ALA A 70 -2.73 6.30 5.67
N ALA A 71 -3.88 5.95 5.08
CA ALA A 71 -4.97 5.28 5.78
C ALA A 71 -4.54 3.90 6.31
N ALA A 72 -3.77 3.13 5.54
CA ALA A 72 -3.18 1.87 5.99
C ALA A 72 -2.19 2.10 7.16
N GLY A 73 -1.38 3.15 7.10
CA GLY A 73 -0.49 3.54 8.21
C GLY A 73 -1.25 3.84 9.50
N TRP A 74 -2.38 4.55 9.40
CA TRP A 74 -3.30 4.78 10.51
C TRP A 74 -3.91 3.48 11.05
N VAL A 75 -4.34 2.57 10.17
CA VAL A 75 -4.78 1.23 10.55
C VAL A 75 -3.69 0.48 11.31
N GLY A 76 -2.42 0.60 10.90
CA GLY A 76 -1.28 0.05 11.63
C GLY A 76 -1.21 0.56 13.07
N TRP A 77 -1.47 1.85 13.29
CA TRP A 77 -1.54 2.43 14.64
C TRP A 77 -2.66 1.81 15.49
N LEU A 78 -3.85 1.63 14.92
CA LEU A 78 -4.97 0.98 15.61
C LEU A 78 -4.66 -0.48 15.94
N LEU A 79 -4.03 -1.22 15.01
CA LEU A 79 -3.61 -2.61 15.22
C LEU A 79 -2.53 -2.73 16.29
N TRP A 80 -1.60 -1.77 16.37
CA TRP A 80 -0.60 -1.70 17.43
C TRP A 80 -1.26 -1.56 18.80
N GLY A 81 -2.31 -0.74 18.90
CA GLY A 81 -3.14 -0.63 20.10
C GLY A 81 -4.03 -1.84 20.41
N GLY A 82 -4.04 -2.86 19.54
CA GLY A 82 -4.90 -4.05 19.68
C GLY A 82 -6.38 -3.77 19.41
N SER A 83 -6.70 -2.73 18.65
CA SER A 83 -8.07 -2.33 18.34
C SER A 83 -8.75 -3.28 17.35
N ARG A 84 -9.95 -3.74 17.69
CA ARG A 84 -10.81 -4.53 16.80
C ARG A 84 -11.32 -3.72 15.63
N LEU A 85 -11.58 -2.42 15.82
CA LEU A 85 -11.90 -1.50 14.72
C LEU A 85 -10.74 -1.42 13.72
N GLY A 86 -9.49 -1.34 14.22
CA GLY A 86 -8.29 -1.40 13.38
C GLY A 86 -8.22 -2.64 12.50
N ALA A 87 -8.56 -3.81 13.06
CA ALA A 87 -8.62 -5.05 12.29
C ALA A 87 -9.73 -5.03 11.22
N ILE A 88 -10.93 -4.57 11.54
CA ILE A 88 -12.04 -4.47 10.58
C ILE A 88 -11.65 -3.53 9.44
N LEU A 89 -11.15 -2.33 9.75
CA LEU A 89 -10.71 -1.35 8.75
C LEU A 89 -9.55 -1.90 7.91
N GLY A 90 -8.58 -2.58 8.52
CA GLY A 90 -7.46 -3.17 7.79
C GLY A 90 -7.84 -4.27 6.82
N LEU A 91 -8.91 -5.04 7.12
CA LEU A 91 -9.47 -6.01 6.18
C LEU A 91 -10.31 -5.32 5.10
N ALA A 92 -11.13 -4.34 5.49
CA ALA A 92 -11.98 -3.58 4.57
C ALA A 92 -11.18 -2.71 3.58
N LEU A 93 -9.95 -2.32 3.92
CA LEU A 93 -9.07 -1.54 3.05
C LEU A 93 -8.39 -2.39 1.96
N LEU A 94 -8.26 -3.71 2.15
CA LEU A 94 -7.57 -4.61 1.20
C LEU A 94 -8.14 -4.57 -0.22
N PRO A 95 -9.48 -4.57 -0.44
CA PRO A 95 -10.02 -4.46 -1.79
C PRO A 95 -9.64 -3.13 -2.47
N VAL A 96 -9.58 -2.04 -1.70
CA VAL A 96 -9.18 -0.72 -2.23
C VAL A 96 -7.70 -0.75 -2.61
N GLU A 97 -6.84 -1.24 -1.72
CA GLU A 97 -5.40 -1.39 -1.99
C GLU A 97 -5.15 -2.31 -3.21
N ALA A 98 -5.90 -3.41 -3.33
CA ALA A 98 -5.78 -4.37 -4.42
C ALA A 98 -6.03 -3.73 -5.80
N VAL A 99 -6.96 -2.77 -5.91
CA VAL A 99 -7.17 -2.01 -7.17
C VAL A 99 -5.86 -1.32 -7.60
N PHE A 100 -5.15 -0.70 -6.65
CA PHE A 100 -3.87 -0.06 -6.93
C PHE A 100 -2.75 -1.07 -7.19
N TRP A 101 -2.72 -2.21 -6.48
CA TRP A 101 -1.71 -3.24 -6.72
C TRP A 101 -1.83 -3.83 -8.12
N ILE A 102 -3.06 -4.01 -8.63
CA ILE A 102 -3.30 -4.44 -10.01
C ILE A 102 -2.91 -3.34 -10.98
N GLY A 103 -3.38 -2.11 -10.75
CA GLY A 103 -3.14 -0.97 -11.64
C GLY A 103 -1.67 -0.60 -11.81
N PHE A 104 -0.89 -0.75 -10.74
CA PHE A 104 0.57 -0.53 -10.69
C PHE A 104 1.39 -1.82 -10.72
N ALA A 105 0.76 -2.96 -11.04
CA ALA A 105 1.41 -4.28 -11.15
C ALA A 105 2.39 -4.60 -10.00
N LEU A 106 2.01 -4.32 -8.75
CA LEU A 106 2.87 -4.46 -7.58
C LEU A 106 2.77 -5.88 -7.01
N PRO A 107 3.81 -6.74 -7.11
CA PRO A 107 3.72 -8.13 -6.65
C PRO A 107 3.87 -8.27 -5.13
N ILE A 108 4.77 -7.48 -4.52
CA ILE A 108 5.11 -7.59 -3.10
C ILE A 108 3.93 -7.22 -2.18
N PRO A 109 3.13 -6.16 -2.44
CA PRO A 109 1.98 -5.83 -1.60
C PRO A 109 0.97 -6.95 -1.41
N TRP A 110 0.79 -7.86 -2.38
CA TRP A 110 -0.08 -9.03 -2.22
C TRP A 110 0.37 -9.95 -1.07
N LEU A 111 1.68 -10.18 -0.96
CA LEU A 111 2.26 -11.01 0.09
C LEU A 111 2.12 -10.33 1.46
N LEU A 112 2.34 -9.01 1.53
CA LEU A 112 2.19 -8.24 2.75
C LEU A 112 0.71 -8.14 3.18
N GLY A 113 -0.21 -7.99 2.23
CA GLY A 113 -1.65 -8.03 2.45
C GLY A 113 -2.10 -9.37 3.01
N LEU A 114 -1.64 -10.48 2.42
CA LEU A 114 -1.93 -11.83 2.93
C LEU A 114 -1.36 -12.03 4.35
N ALA A 115 -0.11 -11.62 4.58
CA ALA A 115 0.50 -11.69 5.91
C ALA A 115 -0.32 -10.88 6.94
N ARG A 116 -0.79 -9.68 6.57
CA ARG A 116 -1.67 -8.86 7.41
C ARG A 116 -2.97 -9.59 7.74
N VAL A 117 -3.63 -10.21 6.77
CA VAL A 117 -4.87 -11.01 6.99
C VAL A 117 -4.62 -12.13 8.00
N VAL A 118 -3.56 -12.92 7.79
CA VAL A 118 -3.23 -14.05 8.66
C VAL A 118 -2.93 -13.56 10.09
N LEU A 119 -2.14 -12.51 10.24
CA LEU A 119 -1.79 -11.96 11.55
C LEU A 119 -3.00 -11.38 12.28
N ILE A 120 -3.91 -10.70 11.56
CA ILE A 120 -5.18 -10.22 12.12
C ILE A 120 -6.05 -11.40 12.57
N ALA A 121 -6.18 -12.45 11.75
CA ALA A 121 -6.95 -13.63 12.10
C ALA A 121 -6.39 -14.31 13.37
N LEU A 122 -5.07 -14.45 13.47
CA LEU A 122 -4.39 -14.99 14.65
C LEU A 122 -4.48 -14.07 15.87
N ALA A 123 -4.66 -12.76 15.68
CA ALA A 123 -4.82 -11.79 16.76
C ALA A 123 -6.27 -11.66 17.23
N TRP A 124 -7.25 -12.10 16.44
CA TRP A 124 -8.67 -11.71 16.52
C TRP A 124 -9.27 -11.81 17.92
N ARG A 125 -9.04 -12.94 18.62
CA ARG A 125 -9.57 -13.18 19.98
C ARG A 125 -8.94 -12.30 21.06
N SER A 126 -7.79 -11.68 20.76
CA SER A 126 -7.07 -10.81 21.69
C SER A 126 -7.32 -9.31 21.47
N LEU A 127 -8.08 -8.96 20.42
CA LEU A 127 -8.41 -7.58 20.10
C LEU A 127 -9.52 -7.05 21.00
N ARG A 128 -9.48 -5.75 21.28
CA ARG A 128 -10.47 -5.02 22.09
C ARG A 128 -11.38 -4.19 21.20
#